data_AF-A0A011PBU3-F1
#
_entry.id   AF-A0A011PBU3-F1
#
_cell.length_a   1.000
_cell.length_b   1.000
_cell.length_c   1.000
_cell.angle_alpha   90.00
_cell.angle_beta   90.00
_cell.angle_gamma   90.00
#
_symmetry.space_group_name_H-M   'P 1'
#
loop_
_entity.id
_entity.type
_entity.pdbx_description
1 polymer ?
#
loop_
_entity_poly.entity_id
_entity_poly.type
_entity_poly.pdbx_seq_one_letter_code
_entity_poly.pdbx_strand_id
1 'polypeptide(L)' 'MLPESVLVIERGWLSSNSILFFEGKQAALIDSGYVTHAAQTVSLVANALAGAAT' A
#
# COMPACT_ATOMS: atom_id res chain seq x y z
N MET A 1 6.54 -15.00 7.38
CA MET A 1 6.94 -14.26 6.16
C MET A 1 5.70 -14.05 5.32
N LEU A 2 5.56 -12.88 4.69
CA LEU A 2 4.47 -12.63 3.73
C LEU A 2 4.92 -13.02 2.31
N PRO A 3 3.99 -13.36 1.40
CA PRO A 3 4.32 -13.56 -0.01
C PRO A 3 4.84 -12.27 -0.65
N GLU A 4 5.67 -12.39 -1.69
CA GLU A 4 6.22 -11.23 -2.43
C GLU A 4 5.13 -10.35 -3.07
N SER A 5 3.96 -10.93 -3.35
CA SER A 5 2.81 -10.21 -3.88
C SER A 5 2.02 -9.41 -2.83
N VAL A 6 2.47 -9.39 -1.57
CA VAL A 6 1.78 -8.71 -0.45
C VAL A 6 2.71 -7.68 0.17
N LEU A 7 2.29 -6.41 0.13
CA LEU A 7 2.99 -5.29 0.78
C LEU A 7 2.12 -4.67 1.88
N VAL A 8 2.71 -4.49 3.06
CA VAL A 8 2.13 -3.70 4.15
C VAL A 8 2.62 -2.26 4.03
N ILE A 9 1.69 -1.30 3.96
CA ILE A 9 1.99 0.13 4.00
C ILE A 9 1.81 0.61 5.43
N GLU A 10 2.93 0.88 6.11
CA GLU A 10 2.98 1.32 7.50
C GLU A 10 3.26 2.82 7.63
N ARG A 11 2.69 3.45 8.66
CA ARG A 11 2.87 4.88 8.97
C ARG A 11 3.58 5.13 10.30
N GLY A 12 4.25 4.11 10.83
CA GLY A 12 5.02 4.16 12.08
C GLY A 12 4.15 4.32 13.32
N TRP A 13 3.69 5.54 13.60
CA TRP A 13 2.96 5.91 14.82
C TRP A 13 1.44 5.70 14.74
N LEU A 14 0.92 5.38 13.56
CA LEU A 14 -0.52 5.24 13.29
C LEU A 14 -0.88 3.78 13.01
N SER A 15 -1.83 3.22 13.77
CA SER A 15 -2.30 1.83 13.62
C SER A 15 -3.25 1.62 12.41
N SER A 16 -3.46 2.63 11.58
CA SER A 16 -4.14 2.48 10.30
C SER A 16 -3.09 2.16 9.25
N ASN A 17 -2.83 0.88 9.05
CA ASN A 17 -1.97 0.40 7.97
C ASN A 17 -2.87 -0.08 6.83
N SER A 18 -2.34 -0.09 5.61
CA SER A 18 -3.07 -0.59 4.44
C SER A 18 -2.31 -1.75 3.81
N ILE A 19 -3.01 -2.67 3.16
CA ILE A 19 -2.39 -3.78 2.44
C ILE A 19 -2.52 -3.53 0.95
N LEU A 20 -1.41 -3.65 0.22
CA LEU A 20 -1.38 -3.63 -1.24
C LEU A 20 -1.07 -5.03 -1.75
N PHE A 21 -1.99 -5.60 -2.52
CA PHE A 21 -1.81 -6.87 -3.21
C PHE A 21 -1.47 -6.64 -4.68
N PHE A 22 -0.55 -7.44 -5.22
CA PHE A 22 -0.14 -7.40 -6.62
C PHE A 22 -0.57 -8.67 -7.36
N GLU A 23 -1.10 -8.50 -8.58
CA GLU A 23 -1.43 -9.59 -9.50
C GLU A 23 -1.07 -9.19 -10.94
N GLY A 24 0.09 -9.63 -11.41
CA GLY A 24 0.64 -9.21 -12.70
C GLY A 24 0.82 -7.70 -12.76
N LYS A 25 0.12 -7.03 -13.70
CA LYS A 25 0.14 -5.56 -13.84
C LYS A 25 -0.94 -4.84 -13.02
N GLN A 26 -1.68 -5.56 -12.19
CA GLN A 26 -2.78 -5.04 -11.39
C GLN A 26 -2.40 -4.99 -9.92
N ALA A 27 -3.08 -4.11 -9.18
CA ALA A 27 -2.94 -4.03 -7.74
C ALA A 27 -4.27 -3.70 -7.06
N ALA A 28 -4.47 -4.23 -5.85
CA ALA A 28 -5.63 -3.97 -5.01
C ALA A 28 -5.20 -3.42 -3.65
N LEU A 29 -5.74 -2.25 -3.27
CA LEU A 29 -5.51 -1.61 -1.98
C LEU A 29 -6.65 -1.95 -1.02
N ILE A 30 -6.31 -2.46 0.17
CA ILE A 30 -7.24 -2.83 1.23
C ILE A 30 -7.02 -1.92 2.45
N ASP A 31 -8.11 -1.61 3.15
CA ASP A 31 -8.15 -0.76 4.35
C ASP A 31 -7.68 0.69 4.09
N SER A 32 -8.37 1.37 3.19
CA SER A 32 -8.14 2.78 2.81
C SER A 32 -9.09 3.77 3.50
N GLY A 33 -9.89 3.32 4.47
CA GLY A 33 -10.97 4.12 5.07
C GLY A 33 -10.50 5.26 5.98
N TYR A 34 -9.23 5.29 6.39
CA TYR A 34 -8.67 6.37 7.20
C TYR A 34 -8.21 7.55 6.32
N VAL A 35 -8.97 8.64 6.34
CA VAL A 35 -8.81 9.75 5.38
C VAL A 35 -8.07 10.98 5.91
N THR A 36 -7.81 11.08 7.22
CA THR A 36 -7.13 12.24 7.82
C THR A 36 -5.75 12.50 7.20
N HIS A 37 -5.09 11.45 6.69
CA HIS A 37 -3.79 11.53 6.00
C HIS A 37 -3.83 10.90 4.59
N ALA A 38 -4.95 11.06 3.87
CA ALA A 38 -5.16 10.41 2.56
C ALA A 38 -4.05 10.72 1.53
N ALA A 39 -3.55 11.96 1.47
CA ALA A 39 -2.47 12.33 0.55
C ALA A 39 -1.20 11.52 0.79
N GLN A 40 -0.85 11.25 2.06
CA GLN A 40 0.29 10.41 2.40
C GLN A 40 0.07 8.96 1.92
N THR A 41 -1.13 8.40 2.09
CA THR A 41 -1.48 7.07 1.57
C THR A 41 -1.31 7.00 0.06
N VAL A 42 -1.82 8.00 -0.67
CA VAL A 42 -1.68 8.06 -2.13
C VAL A 42 -0.21 8.08 -2.54
N SER A 43 0.63 8.90 -1.91
CA SER A 43 2.06 8.94 -2.21
C SER A 43 2.77 7.60 -1.94
N LEU A 44 2.45 6.94 -0.83
CA LEU A 44 3.03 5.64 -0.49
C LEU A 44 2.61 4.54 -1.49
N VAL A 45 1.33 4.51 -1.88
CA VAL A 45 0.82 3.59 -2.90
C VAL A 45 1.50 3.85 -4.25
N ALA A 46 1.61 5.11 -4.68
CA ALA A 46 2.26 5.45 -5.94
C ALA A 46 3.73 4.99 -5.98
N ASN A 47 4.48 5.19 -4.90
CA ASN A 47 5.86 4.72 -4.79
C ASN A 47 5.95 3.19 -4.83
N ALA A 48 5.04 2.49 -4.15
CA ALA A 48 5.00 1.02 -4.17
C ALA A 48 4.70 0.48 -5.58
N LEU A 49 3.75 1.08 -6.29
CA LEU A 49 3.41 0.70 -7.67
C LEU A 49 4.57 0.95 -8.63
N ALA A 50 5.31 2.06 -8.48
CA ALA A 50 6.47 2.35 -9.29
C ALA A 50 7.61 1.33 -9.08
N GLY A 51 7.79 0.84 -7.84
CA GLY A 51 8.77 -0.20 -7.53
C GLY A 51 8.38 -1.60 -8.01
N ALA A 52 7.08 -1.88 -8.18
CA ALA A 52 6.59 -3.17 -8.68
C ALA A 52 6.58 -3.29 -10.20
N ALA A 53 6.79 -2.20 -10.94
CA ALA A 53 6.72 -2.16 -12.41
C ALA A 53 8.00 -2.64 -13.13
N THR A 54 8.92 -3.32 -12.43
CA THR A 54 10.20 -3.84 -12.98
C THR A 54 10.10 -5.26 -13.48
#